data_AF-A0A200QT31-F1
#
_entry.id   AF-A0A200QT31-F1
#
_cell.length_a   1.000
_cell.length_b   1.000
_cell.length_c   1.000
_cell.angle_alpha   90.00
_cell.angle_beta   90.00
_cell.angle_gamma   90.00
#
_symmetry.space_group_name_H-M   'P 1'
#
loop_
_entity.id
_entity.type
_entity.pdbx_description
1 polymer ?
#
loop_
_entity_poly.entity_id
_entity_poly.type
_entity_poly.pdbx_seq_one_letter_code
_entity_poly.pdbx_strand_id
1 'polypeptide(L)'
;MATFVHANYHYHRCGNLHSANFPRFINQGDFNECIVEYDANHRIISNLEDSFYQTPFRLCFYNTTPDAHILAICAGLSRDEDLMRWVWDANRNDHVRENSTLTFGRDGNLVLADVDGRVIWQTNTANKGVTGISLQPNGNLVLRDKNGRIIWQSFDYPGGYPFGRPIT
;
A
#
# COMPACT_ATOMS: atom_id res chain seq x y z
N MET A 1 -16.98 32.31 11.41
CA MET A 1 -17.78 31.29 10.70
C MET A 1 -16.86 30.65 9.69
N ALA A 2 -16.38 29.43 9.97
CA ALA A 2 -15.52 28.69 9.05
C ALA A 2 -16.41 27.95 8.04
N THR A 3 -16.23 28.28 6.77
CA THR A 3 -16.93 27.67 5.64
C THR A 3 -16.36 26.28 5.41
N PHE A 4 -17.15 25.24 5.67
CA PHE A 4 -16.82 23.87 5.31
C PHE A 4 -16.86 23.74 3.79
N VAL A 5 -15.70 23.56 3.16
CA VAL A 5 -15.62 23.21 1.74
C VAL A 5 -15.84 21.70 1.67
N HIS A 6 -17.00 21.28 1.18
CA HIS A 6 -17.31 19.88 0.89
C HIS A 6 -16.30 19.38 -0.15
N ALA A 7 -15.34 18.55 0.27
CA ALA A 7 -14.54 17.78 -0.66
C ALA A 7 -15.46 16.76 -1.34
N ASN A 8 -15.69 16.94 -2.64
CA ASN A 8 -16.43 15.99 -3.47
C ASN A 8 -15.63 14.69 -3.54
N TYR A 9 -15.99 13.71 -2.71
CA TYR A 9 -15.50 12.34 -2.85
C TYR A 9 -16.08 11.75 -4.15
N HIS A 10 -15.33 11.90 -5.23
CA HIS A 10 -15.60 11.17 -6.46
C HIS A 10 -15.44 9.67 -6.17
N TYR A 11 -16.56 8.94 -6.15
CA TYR A 11 -16.56 7.49 -6.11
C TYR A 11 -15.98 6.96 -7.43
N HIS A 12 -14.68 6.69 -7.44
CA HIS A 12 -14.05 5.97 -8.53
C HIS A 12 -14.60 4.54 -8.53
N ARG A 13 -15.08 4.08 -9.70
CA ARG A 13 -15.61 2.71 -9.88
C ARG A 13 -14.53 1.69 -9.51
N CYS A 14 -14.85 0.76 -8.61
CA CYS A 14 -14.06 -0.45 -8.37
C CYS A 14 -14.06 -1.33 -9.62
N GLY A 15 -12.98 -1.27 -10.39
CA GLY A 15 -12.66 -2.27 -11.40
C GLY A 15 -11.70 -3.30 -10.80
N ASN A 16 -12.01 -4.59 -10.95
CA ASN A 16 -11.02 -5.64 -10.74
C ASN A 16 -9.81 -5.35 -11.66
N LEU A 17 -8.61 -5.43 -11.11
CA LEU A 17 -7.37 -5.16 -11.85
C LEU A 17 -7.24 -6.14 -13.03
N HIS A 18 -7.33 -5.60 -14.24
CA HIS A 18 -6.64 -6.12 -15.42
C HIS A 18 -5.27 -5.42 -15.51
N SER A 19 -4.41 -5.69 -14.53
CA SER A 19 -2.94 -5.72 -14.54
C SER A 19 -2.06 -4.74 -15.36
N ALA A 20 -2.57 -3.74 -16.06
CA ALA A 20 -1.75 -3.01 -17.02
C ALA A 20 -0.97 -1.83 -16.41
N ASN A 21 -1.49 -1.16 -15.37
CA ASN A 21 -1.08 0.24 -15.10
C ASN A 21 -0.73 0.59 -13.64
N PHE A 22 -0.32 -0.38 -12.81
CA PHE A 22 0.40 -0.06 -11.57
C PHE A 22 1.92 -0.15 -11.73
N PRO A 23 2.60 0.61 -12.64
CA PRO A 23 4.03 0.41 -12.83
C PRO A 23 4.80 0.94 -11.62
N ARG A 24 4.35 2.03 -10.97
CA ARG A 24 5.10 2.75 -9.94
C ARG A 24 4.25 3.79 -9.23
N PHE A 25 4.32 3.84 -7.91
CA PHE A 25 3.83 4.91 -7.06
C PHE A 25 4.99 5.59 -6.35
N ILE A 26 4.94 6.91 -6.19
CA ILE A 26 5.95 7.71 -5.47
C ILE A 26 5.31 8.19 -4.18
N ASN A 27 5.96 7.92 -3.04
CA ASN A 27 5.53 8.40 -1.72
C ASN A 27 5.81 9.89 -1.59
N GLN A 28 4.90 10.72 -2.08
CA GLN A 28 5.01 12.17 -2.03
C GLN A 28 3.62 12.83 -1.93
N GLY A 29 3.59 14.09 -1.52
CA GLY A 29 2.38 14.93 -1.51
C GLY A 29 1.74 15.10 -0.13
N ASP A 30 0.49 15.55 -0.12
CA ASP A 30 -0.21 15.86 1.12
C ASP A 30 -0.69 14.60 1.84
N PHE A 31 -0.87 14.70 3.17
CA PHE A 31 -1.47 13.65 3.99
C PHE A 31 -2.99 13.76 4.01
N ASN A 32 -3.66 12.63 4.24
CA ASN A 32 -5.11 12.59 4.39
C ASN A 32 -5.53 13.04 5.78
N GLU A 33 -6.71 13.65 5.89
CA GLU A 33 -7.22 14.29 7.12
C GLU A 33 -7.95 13.34 8.08
N CYS A 34 -8.16 12.07 7.70
CA CYS A 34 -8.90 11.11 8.52
C CYS A 34 -8.12 10.70 9.78
N ILE A 35 -8.83 10.49 10.90
CA ILE A 35 -8.22 10.02 12.15
C ILE A 35 -7.80 8.55 12.01
N VAL A 36 -6.54 8.27 12.32
CA VAL A 36 -5.93 6.93 12.27
C VAL A 36 -5.19 6.61 13.56
N GLU A 37 -4.97 5.33 13.80
CA GLU A 37 -4.20 4.83 14.93
C GLU A 37 -2.85 5.54 15.05
N TYR A 38 -2.51 5.96 16.27
CA TYR A 38 -1.30 6.72 16.64
C TYR A 38 -1.24 8.16 16.13
N ASP A 39 -2.36 8.75 15.73
CA ASP A 39 -2.40 10.09 15.12
C ASP A 39 -1.41 10.21 13.95
N ALA A 40 -1.22 9.10 13.23
CA ALA A 40 -0.22 9.01 12.18
C ALA A 40 -0.62 9.84 10.96
N ASN A 41 0.37 10.47 10.33
CA ASN A 41 0.22 10.98 8.99
C ASN A 41 0.08 9.80 8.02
N HIS A 42 -0.76 9.91 6.99
CA HIS A 42 -0.92 8.83 6.02
C HIS A 42 -1.34 9.28 4.62
N ARG A 43 -0.90 8.52 3.62
CA ARG A 43 -1.23 8.70 2.20
C ARG A 43 -1.77 7.40 1.63
N ILE A 44 -2.95 7.45 1.03
CA ILE A 44 -3.51 6.30 0.31
C ILE A 44 -2.71 6.10 -0.98
N ILE A 45 -2.39 4.85 -1.28
CA ILE A 45 -1.75 4.46 -2.53
C ILE A 45 -2.84 4.33 -3.60
N SER A 46 -2.97 5.40 -4.38
CA SER A 46 -3.84 5.48 -5.54
C SER A 46 -3.17 6.31 -6.64
N ASN A 47 -3.58 6.09 -7.87
CA ASN A 47 -3.34 6.95 -9.01
C ASN A 47 -4.67 7.17 -9.77
N LEU A 48 -4.64 7.87 -10.91
CA LEU A 48 -5.85 8.19 -11.68
C LEU A 48 -6.60 6.96 -12.21
N GLU A 49 -5.91 5.83 -12.35
CA GLU A 49 -6.40 4.62 -12.99
C GLU A 49 -6.61 3.47 -12.00
N ASP A 50 -5.84 3.46 -10.90
CA ASP A 50 -5.78 2.37 -9.93
C ASP A 50 -5.87 2.91 -8.50
N SER A 51 -6.67 2.24 -7.68
CA SER A 51 -6.74 2.50 -6.25
C SER A 51 -6.73 1.17 -5.52
N PHE A 52 -5.81 1.00 -4.57
CA PHE A 52 -5.86 -0.11 -3.61
C PHE A 52 -6.83 0.23 -2.49
N TYR A 53 -8.08 0.48 -2.86
CA TYR A 53 -9.16 0.78 -1.96
C TYR A 53 -10.26 -0.26 -2.14
N GLN A 54 -10.52 -1.01 -1.08
CA GLN A 54 -11.56 -2.01 -1.03
C GLN A 54 -12.19 -1.96 0.36
N THR A 55 -13.28 -1.18 0.49
CA THR A 55 -13.94 -0.91 1.78
C THR A 55 -14.05 -2.17 2.65
N PRO A 56 -13.58 -2.14 3.91
CA PRO A 56 -13.01 -0.98 4.64
C PRO A 56 -11.49 -0.82 4.53
N PHE A 57 -10.81 -1.56 3.64
CA PHE A 57 -9.37 -1.66 3.55
C PHE A 57 -8.75 -0.75 2.50
N ARG A 58 -7.54 -0.26 2.79
CA ARG A 58 -6.76 0.61 1.89
C ARG A 58 -5.28 0.31 2.03
N LEU A 59 -4.53 0.32 0.92
CA LEU A 59 -3.07 0.32 0.99
C LEU A 59 -2.58 1.78 1.12
N CYS A 60 -1.67 2.02 2.07
CA CYS A 60 -1.22 3.36 2.43
C CYS A 60 0.29 3.39 2.71
N PHE A 61 0.88 4.57 2.62
CA PHE A 61 2.04 4.94 3.44
C PHE A 61 1.57 5.63 4.71
N TYR A 62 2.20 5.36 5.84
CA TYR A 62 1.98 6.14 7.07
C TYR A 62 3.28 6.43 7.80
N ASN A 63 3.27 7.47 8.65
CA ASN A 63 4.38 7.79 9.53
C ASN A 63 3.91 8.51 10.79
N THR A 64 4.55 8.19 11.92
CA THR A 64 4.42 8.92 13.19
C THR A 64 5.65 9.78 13.48
N THR A 65 6.73 9.59 12.72
CA THR A 65 7.96 10.38 12.76
C THR A 65 8.16 11.04 11.39
N PRO A 66 8.57 12.31 11.31
CA PRO A 66 8.84 12.96 10.03
C PRO A 66 9.82 12.17 9.17
N ASP A 67 9.55 12.08 7.86
CA ASP A 67 10.40 11.42 6.85
C ASP A 67 10.68 9.91 7.09
N ALA A 68 9.86 9.24 7.89
CA ALA A 68 10.05 7.84 8.24
C ALA A 68 8.76 7.04 8.05
N HIS A 69 8.55 6.55 6.82
CA HIS A 69 7.30 5.96 6.37
C HIS A 69 7.31 4.43 6.33
N ILE A 70 6.13 3.88 6.55
CA ILE A 70 5.83 2.45 6.49
C ILE A 70 4.73 2.24 5.45
N LEU A 71 4.93 1.27 4.56
CA LEU A 71 3.89 0.74 3.68
C LEU A 71 2.99 -0.20 4.48
N ALA A 72 1.68 0.05 4.46
CA ALA A 72 0.73 -0.65 5.33
C ALA A 72 -0.65 -0.82 4.71
N ILE A 73 -1.45 -1.71 5.29
CA ILE A 73 -2.88 -1.80 5.05
C ILE A 73 -3.60 -1.17 6.24
N CYS A 74 -4.46 -0.21 5.95
CA CYS A 74 -5.35 0.43 6.91
C CYS A 74 -6.75 -0.14 6.79
N ALA A 75 -7.44 -0.36 7.91
CA ALA A 75 -8.83 -0.79 7.97
C ALA A 75 -9.69 0.23 8.73
N GLY A 76 -10.75 0.72 8.09
CA GLY A 76 -11.71 1.62 8.73
C GLY A 76 -12.51 2.44 7.72
N LEU A 77 -13.68 2.90 8.16
CA LEU A 77 -14.50 3.84 7.40
C LEU A 77 -13.99 5.27 7.64
N SER A 78 -13.92 6.09 6.60
CA SER A 78 -13.62 7.52 6.75
C SER A 78 -14.86 8.25 7.28
N ARG A 79 -15.23 8.00 8.52
CA ARG A 79 -16.27 8.75 9.24
C ARG A 79 -15.59 9.53 10.36
N ASP A 80 -16.09 10.72 10.65
CA ASP A 80 -15.43 11.74 11.51
C ASP A 80 -15.00 11.24 12.91
N GLU A 81 -15.49 10.08 13.36
CA GLU A 81 -15.18 9.52 14.69
C GLU A 81 -14.66 8.07 14.66
N ASP A 82 -14.60 7.41 13.48
CA ASP A 82 -14.19 6.01 13.37
C ASP A 82 -12.66 5.92 13.21
N LEU A 83 -11.97 5.57 14.29
CA LEU A 83 -10.52 5.38 14.29
C LEU A 83 -10.12 4.22 13.34
N MET A 84 -9.42 4.53 12.25
CA MET A 84 -8.89 3.51 11.35
C MET A 84 -7.64 2.84 11.94
N ARG A 85 -7.47 1.53 11.73
CA ARG A 85 -6.40 0.71 12.33
C ARG A 85 -5.40 0.21 11.29
N TRP A 86 -4.14 0.11 11.69
CA TRP A 86 -3.11 -0.53 10.89
C TRP A 86 -3.19 -2.04 11.08
N VAL A 87 -3.54 -2.79 10.03
CA VAL A 87 -3.78 -4.25 10.11
C VAL A 87 -2.66 -5.08 9.49
N TRP A 88 -1.75 -4.44 8.76
CA TRP A 88 -0.56 -5.05 8.17
C TRP A 88 0.48 -3.99 7.84
N ASP A 89 1.76 -4.33 7.92
CA ASP A 89 2.88 -3.49 7.51
C ASP A 89 3.95 -4.30 6.77
N ALA A 90 4.61 -3.68 5.80
CA ALA A 90 5.66 -4.32 4.99
C ALA A 90 7.04 -4.16 5.62
N ASN A 91 7.33 -2.98 6.16
CA ASN A 91 8.67 -2.51 6.47
C ASN A 91 8.76 -1.83 7.83
N ARG A 92 8.03 -2.33 8.85
CA ARG A 92 7.95 -1.76 10.20
C ARG A 92 9.29 -1.50 10.89
N ASN A 93 10.37 -2.16 10.48
CA ASN A 93 11.69 -2.03 11.10
C ASN A 93 12.74 -1.34 10.20
N ASP A 94 12.38 -0.99 8.97
CA ASP A 94 13.27 -0.31 8.02
C ASP A 94 12.43 0.69 7.23
N HIS A 95 12.36 1.93 7.74
CA HIS A 95 11.48 2.95 7.19
C HIS A 95 12.04 3.49 5.87
N VAL A 96 11.13 3.88 4.97
CA VAL A 96 11.49 4.65 3.77
C VAL A 96 11.29 6.14 3.99
N ARG A 97 12.03 6.96 3.26
CA ARG A 97 11.87 8.41 3.26
C ARG A 97 10.81 8.88 2.27
N GLU A 98 10.52 10.17 2.32
CA GLU A 98 9.78 10.88 1.28
C GLU A 98 10.44 10.64 -0.09
N ASN A 99 9.63 10.56 -1.15
CA ASN A 99 10.03 10.21 -2.52
C ASN A 99 10.49 8.76 -2.74
N SER A 100 10.36 7.89 -1.74
CA SER A 100 10.45 6.44 -1.93
C SER A 100 9.39 5.93 -2.92
N THR A 101 9.58 4.72 -3.43
CA THR A 101 8.71 4.19 -4.50
C THR A 101 8.24 2.78 -4.24
N LEU A 102 6.96 2.54 -4.53
CA LEU A 102 6.36 1.21 -4.61
C LEU A 102 6.14 0.86 -6.08
N THR A 103 6.84 -0.15 -6.57
CA THR A 103 6.88 -0.53 -7.99
C THR A 103 6.37 -1.95 -8.14
N PHE A 104 5.37 -2.18 -8.99
CA PHE A 104 5.03 -3.53 -9.45
C PHE A 104 5.67 -3.75 -10.82
N GLY A 105 6.79 -4.47 -10.81
CA GLY A 105 7.64 -4.68 -11.98
C GLY A 105 7.02 -5.62 -13.01
N ARG A 106 7.49 -5.51 -14.25
CA ARG A 106 7.09 -6.42 -15.35
C ARG A 106 7.54 -7.88 -15.12
N ASP A 107 8.49 -8.08 -14.23
CA ASP A 107 8.93 -9.39 -13.74
C ASP A 107 7.94 -9.99 -12.71
N GLY A 108 6.90 -9.25 -12.33
CA GLY A 108 5.89 -9.68 -11.36
C GLY A 108 6.31 -9.50 -9.90
N ASN A 109 7.36 -8.72 -9.62
CA ASN A 109 7.79 -8.40 -8.26
C ASN A 109 7.17 -7.09 -7.78
N LEU A 110 6.68 -7.05 -6.54
CA LEU A 110 6.31 -5.80 -5.88
C LEU A 110 7.48 -5.37 -5.01
N VAL A 111 8.01 -4.18 -5.25
CA VAL A 111 9.25 -3.68 -4.65
C VAL A 111 9.00 -2.32 -4.02
N LEU A 112 9.35 -2.19 -2.74
CA LEU A 112 9.47 -0.93 -2.03
C LEU A 112 10.96 -0.54 -1.98
N ALA A 113 11.31 0.58 -2.62
CA ALA A 113 12.64 1.14 -2.60
C ALA A 113 12.65 2.54 -1.97
N ASP A 114 13.66 2.83 -1.16
CA ASP A 114 13.89 4.17 -0.62
C ASP A 114 14.30 5.15 -1.73
N VAL A 115 14.33 6.46 -1.41
CA VAL A 115 14.64 7.54 -2.37
C VAL A 115 16.03 7.42 -3.00
N ASP A 116 16.98 6.76 -2.34
CA ASP A 116 18.31 6.46 -2.87
C ASP A 116 18.37 5.20 -3.76
N GLY A 117 17.25 4.52 -3.94
CA GLY A 117 17.13 3.29 -4.72
C GLY A 117 17.41 2.00 -3.94
N ARG A 118 17.75 2.08 -2.64
CA ARG A 118 17.92 0.89 -1.79
C ARG A 118 16.59 0.16 -1.65
N VAL A 119 16.56 -1.13 -1.98
CA VAL A 119 15.38 -1.97 -1.75
C VAL A 119 15.21 -2.21 -0.25
N ILE A 120 14.07 -1.80 0.28
CA ILE A 120 13.70 -1.95 1.69
C ILE A 120 12.90 -3.22 1.91
N TRP A 121 11.95 -3.48 1.00
CA TRP A 121 11.06 -4.63 1.09
C TRP A 121 10.62 -5.07 -0.30
N GLN A 122 10.36 -6.37 -0.46
CA GLN A 122 9.81 -6.92 -1.70
C GLN A 122 9.10 -8.26 -1.47
N THR A 123 8.22 -8.64 -2.39
CA THR A 123 7.46 -9.90 -2.34
C THR A 123 8.29 -11.13 -2.74
N ASN A 124 9.48 -10.93 -3.33
CA ASN A 124 10.34 -11.97 -3.88
C ASN A 124 9.61 -12.85 -4.91
N THR A 125 8.81 -12.23 -5.78
CA THR A 125 8.01 -12.90 -6.82
C THR A 125 8.53 -12.70 -8.24
N ALA A 126 9.69 -12.06 -8.39
CA ALA A 126 10.34 -11.88 -9.68
C ALA A 126 10.40 -13.20 -10.47
N ASN A 127 9.92 -13.15 -11.71
CA ASN A 127 9.87 -14.25 -12.68
C ASN A 127 9.07 -15.49 -12.22
N LYS A 128 8.23 -15.38 -11.18
CA LYS A 128 7.35 -16.48 -10.72
C LYS A 128 6.00 -16.53 -11.45
N GLY A 129 5.86 -15.80 -12.56
CA GLY A 129 4.64 -15.77 -13.37
C GLY A 129 3.51 -14.92 -12.79
N VAL A 130 3.79 -14.05 -11.82
CA VAL A 130 2.82 -13.09 -11.32
C VAL A 130 2.47 -12.11 -12.42
N THR A 131 1.17 -11.94 -12.66
CA THR A 131 0.63 -11.01 -13.64
C THR A 131 -0.33 -10.02 -13.03
N GLY A 132 -0.76 -10.19 -11.78
CA GLY A 132 -1.69 -9.28 -11.14
C GLY A 132 -1.43 -9.13 -9.66
N ILE A 133 -1.82 -7.98 -9.14
CA ILE A 133 -1.86 -7.63 -7.72
C ILE A 133 -3.29 -7.19 -7.41
N SER A 134 -3.82 -7.45 -6.22
CA SER A 134 -5.12 -6.91 -5.79
C SER A 134 -5.27 -6.90 -4.27
N LEU A 135 -5.91 -5.85 -3.74
CA LEU A 135 -6.39 -5.82 -2.36
C LEU A 135 -7.81 -6.37 -2.31
N GLN A 136 -8.04 -7.42 -1.54
CA GLN A 136 -9.32 -8.12 -1.48
C GLN A 136 -10.28 -7.55 -0.43
N PRO A 137 -11.59 -7.85 -0.52
CA PRO A 137 -12.61 -7.42 0.46
C PRO A 137 -12.36 -7.82 1.91
N ASN A 138 -11.50 -8.80 2.15
CA ASN A 138 -11.10 -9.24 3.48
C ASN A 138 -9.79 -8.57 3.97
N GLY A 139 -9.22 -7.63 3.20
CA GLY A 139 -7.97 -6.95 3.55
C GLY A 139 -6.71 -7.71 3.13
N ASN A 140 -6.84 -8.81 2.39
CA ASN A 140 -5.69 -9.56 1.90
C ASN A 140 -5.13 -8.93 0.62
N LEU A 141 -3.86 -8.51 0.63
CA LEU A 141 -3.14 -8.08 -0.56
C LEU A 141 -2.55 -9.32 -1.23
N VAL A 142 -2.90 -9.56 -2.49
CA VAL A 142 -2.58 -10.82 -3.16
C VAL A 142 -1.95 -10.58 -4.52
N LEU A 143 -0.89 -11.33 -4.82
CA LEU A 143 -0.26 -11.42 -6.13
C LEU A 143 -0.63 -12.75 -6.76
N ARG A 144 -1.13 -12.72 -8.01
CA ARG A 144 -1.64 -13.89 -8.72
C ARG A 144 -0.99 -14.07 -10.08
N ASP A 145 -0.93 -15.33 -10.54
CA ASP A 145 -0.61 -15.65 -11.92
C ASP A 145 -1.81 -15.50 -12.86
N LYS A 146 -1.57 -15.67 -14.17
CA LYS A 146 -2.61 -15.53 -15.22
C LYS A 146 -3.78 -16.49 -15.08
N ASN A 147 -3.61 -17.59 -14.34
CA ASN A 147 -4.65 -18.59 -14.08
C ASN A 147 -5.41 -18.28 -12.78
N GLY A 148 -5.11 -17.15 -12.12
CA GLY A 148 -5.72 -16.75 -10.87
C GLY A 148 -5.13 -17.42 -9.62
N ARG A 149 -4.09 -18.24 -9.75
CA ARG A 149 -3.44 -18.89 -8.60
C ARG A 149 -2.66 -17.86 -7.79
N ILE A 150 -2.81 -17.93 -6.47
CA ILE A 150 -2.09 -17.07 -5.52
C ILE A 150 -0.62 -17.50 -5.50
N ILE A 151 0.28 -16.54 -5.75
CA ILE A 151 1.73 -16.72 -5.67
C ILE A 151 2.29 -16.11 -4.38
N TRP A 152 1.68 -15.02 -3.90
CA TRP A 152 2.02 -14.37 -2.64
C TRP A 152 0.77 -13.70 -2.06
N GLN A 153 0.66 -13.66 -0.73
CA GLN A 153 -0.40 -12.95 -0.03
C GLN A 153 0.07 -12.37 1.30
N SER A 154 -0.47 -11.22 1.71
CA SER A 154 -0.06 -10.54 2.95
C SER A 154 -0.39 -11.34 4.20
N PHE A 155 -1.44 -12.17 4.16
CA PHE A 155 -1.87 -12.98 5.30
C PHE A 155 -0.88 -14.08 5.71
N ASP A 156 0.01 -14.49 4.80
CA ASP A 156 1.11 -15.41 5.14
C ASP A 156 2.21 -14.69 5.98
N TYR A 157 2.12 -13.37 6.09
CA TYR A 157 3.09 -12.49 6.75
C TYR A 157 2.37 -11.50 7.70
N PRO A 158 1.69 -11.98 8.75
CA PRO A 158 0.81 -11.16 9.60
C PRO A 158 1.53 -10.07 10.42
N GLY A 159 2.86 -10.03 10.41
CA GLY A 159 3.69 -8.98 11.03
C GLY A 159 4.81 -8.46 10.12
N GLY A 160 4.66 -8.56 8.80
CA GLY A 160 5.58 -7.92 7.85
C GLY A 160 6.92 -8.62 7.58
N TYR A 161 6.99 -9.96 7.69
CA TYR A 161 8.26 -10.68 7.52
C TYR A 161 8.19 -11.93 6.64
N PRO A 162 8.62 -11.87 5.36
CA PRO A 162 9.36 -12.95 4.74
C PRO A 162 10.84 -12.82 5.15
N PHE A 163 11.44 -13.92 5.61
CA PHE A 163 12.86 -14.05 5.98
C PHE A 163 13.86 -13.30 5.08
N GLY A 164 14.92 -12.73 5.70
CA GLY A 164 16.26 -12.62 5.09
C GLY A 164 16.84 -11.20 5.06
N ARG A 165 17.78 -10.92 5.97
CA ARG A 165 18.83 -9.93 5.71
C ARG A 165 19.56 -10.31 4.40
N PRO A 166 20.04 -9.36 3.59
CA PRO A 166 21.02 -9.69 2.56
C PRO A 166 22.24 -10.31 3.25
N ILE A 167 22.64 -11.49 2.78
CA ILE A 167 24.00 -11.98 3.01
C ILE A 167 24.88 -11.08 2.15
N THR A 168 25.59 -10.14 2.78
CA THR A 168 26.91 -9.69 2.29
C THR A 168 27.97 -10.58 2.87
#